data_AF-A0A562RM68-F1
#
_entry.id   AF-A0A562RM68-F1
#
_cell.length_a   1.000
_cell.length_b   1.000
_cell.length_c   1.000
_cell.angle_alpha   90.00
_cell.angle_beta   90.00
_cell.angle_gamma   90.00
#
_symmetry.space_group_name_H-M   'P 1'
#
loop_
_entity.id
_entity.type
_entity.pdbx_description
1 polymer ?
#
loop_
_entity_poly.entity_id
_entity_poly.type
_entity_poly.pdbx_seq_one_letter_code
_entity_poly.pdbx_strand_id
1 'polypeptide(L)'
;MTRHVFLLAAASAAILSLHASSAIAAPRIPASGTEVLERLPARNDPAQQALATARAQLAADPRNPVLAAAVARRYVTLARGDADPRYLGYAQAALAPWWNEPVPPPPVQLLRATILQSTHQFPAALRDLDHLVQTTPGDAQAWLTRATVLQVTGDFAGARQSCAKLFGIAPDLVLRTCLAEVGSVTGAANASYQALRRTYAARRPDDASIADWVLTLLAEMAARLGDATAAETHFREALALGPADSYLLGAYADFLLDRKRAAEVVPLLRGHEKADALLLRLGLALQATGAPDTAKVTALLRDRFDAAALRGDTVHQREQARFELVLNRQPARAIELAKRNWAVQKEPADLRILLESAIAAHDRAGIDTVRAWVAQTKIEDVAIARLLAGVPK
;
A
#
# COMPACT_ATOMS: atom_id res chain seq x y z
N MET A 1 63.72 -14.21 57.51
CA MET A 1 62.64 -15.08 58.02
C MET A 1 61.41 -14.22 58.26
N THR A 2 60.22 -14.82 58.18
CA THR A 2 58.99 -14.37 58.86
C THR A 2 58.24 -13.12 58.37
N ARG A 3 57.01 -13.41 57.89
CA ARG A 3 55.71 -12.88 58.36
C ARG A 3 55.34 -11.39 58.20
N HIS A 4 54.18 -11.20 57.55
CA HIS A 4 53.03 -10.36 57.96
C HIS A 4 53.23 -8.82 57.91
N VAL A 5 52.27 -7.91 57.74
CA VAL A 5 50.80 -7.83 57.52
C VAL A 5 50.51 -6.32 57.34
N PHE A 6 49.70 -5.96 56.34
CA PHE A 6 48.67 -4.89 56.29
C PHE A 6 48.89 -3.39 56.67
N LEU A 7 48.32 -2.57 55.77
CA LEU A 7 47.43 -1.38 55.94
C LEU A 7 47.96 0.07 55.73
N LEU A 8 47.35 0.69 54.70
CA LEU A 8 46.69 2.01 54.64
C LEU A 8 47.52 3.31 54.77
N ALA A 9 47.50 4.17 53.74
CA ALA A 9 46.46 5.19 53.53
C ALA A 9 46.92 6.35 52.60
N ALA A 10 46.02 6.72 51.67
CA ALA A 10 45.66 8.08 51.19
C ALA A 10 46.73 8.99 50.54
N ALA A 11 46.44 9.89 49.61
CA ALA A 11 45.33 10.21 48.71
C ALA A 11 45.81 11.39 47.85
N SER A 12 45.37 11.53 46.60
CA SER A 12 45.14 12.84 45.95
C SER A 12 44.35 12.63 44.65
N ALA A 13 43.11 13.09 44.68
CA ALA A 13 42.18 13.14 43.57
C ALA A 13 42.33 14.48 42.83
N ALA A 14 42.42 14.44 41.51
CA ALA A 14 42.24 15.61 40.65
C ALA A 14 40.95 15.41 39.83
N ILE A 15 39.97 16.26 40.11
CA ILE A 15 38.68 16.36 39.40
C ILE A 15 38.93 17.15 38.12
N LEU A 16 38.74 16.53 36.95
CA LEU A 16 38.64 17.25 35.66
C LEU A 16 37.19 17.22 35.16
N SER A 17 36.52 18.34 35.32
CA SER A 17 35.16 18.61 34.84
C SER A 17 35.19 18.97 33.35
N LEU A 18 35.12 17.97 32.45
CA LEU A 18 34.91 18.25 31.03
C LEU A 18 33.43 18.47 30.74
N HIS A 19 33.14 19.70 30.32
CA HIS A 19 31.84 20.21 29.95
C HIS A 19 31.38 19.51 28.66
N ALA A 20 30.31 18.71 28.77
CA ALA A 20 29.61 18.18 27.60
C ALA A 20 28.89 19.32 26.89
N SER A 21 29.60 19.98 25.96
CA SER A 21 28.97 20.90 25.01
C SER A 21 28.04 20.07 24.12
N SER A 22 26.74 20.28 24.25
CA SER A 22 25.76 19.72 23.33
C SER A 22 26.02 20.31 21.95
N ALA A 23 26.73 19.57 21.09
CA ALA A 23 26.91 19.95 19.70
C ALA A 23 25.55 19.83 19.00
N ILE A 24 24.81 20.94 18.94
CA ILE A 24 23.67 21.09 18.05
C ILE A 24 24.25 21.24 16.66
N ALA A 25 24.45 20.12 15.96
CA ALA A 25 24.81 20.16 14.55
C ALA A 25 23.64 20.79 13.80
N ALA A 26 23.80 22.02 13.32
CA ALA A 26 22.82 22.65 12.44
C ALA A 26 22.65 21.79 11.17
N PRO A 27 21.42 21.55 10.69
CA PRO A 27 21.19 20.81 9.45
C PRO A 27 22.01 21.44 8.31
N ARG A 28 22.78 20.63 7.59
CA ARG A 28 23.55 21.10 6.42
C ARG A 28 22.58 21.51 5.32
N ILE A 29 22.59 22.78 4.94
CA ILE A 29 21.84 23.30 3.79
C ILE A 29 22.80 23.31 2.58
N PRO A 30 22.49 22.60 1.48
CA PRO A 30 23.30 22.64 0.26
C PRO A 30 23.37 24.07 -0.30
N ALA A 31 24.53 24.48 -0.78
CA ALA A 31 24.75 25.82 -1.36
C ALA A 31 24.03 26.01 -2.70
N SER A 32 23.64 24.92 -3.37
CA SER A 32 22.89 24.94 -4.63
C SER A 32 22.10 23.66 -4.86
N GLY A 33 21.09 23.70 -5.75
CA GLY A 33 20.34 22.50 -6.16
C GLY A 33 21.14 21.48 -6.96
N THR A 34 22.38 21.80 -7.33
CA THR A 34 23.30 20.93 -8.08
C THR A 34 24.43 20.36 -7.23
N GLU A 35 24.49 20.71 -5.93
CA GLU A 35 25.50 20.17 -5.02
C GLU A 35 25.28 18.67 -4.79
N VAL A 36 26.29 17.86 -5.08
CA VAL A 36 26.25 16.41 -4.84
C VAL A 36 26.48 16.14 -3.36
N LEU A 37 25.42 15.75 -2.65
CA LEU A 37 25.48 15.45 -1.21
C LEU A 37 26.06 14.07 -0.92
N GLU A 38 25.84 13.11 -1.81
CA GLU A 38 26.31 11.74 -1.66
C GLU A 38 26.47 11.10 -3.04
N ARG A 39 27.55 10.33 -3.24
CA ARG A 39 27.73 9.47 -4.41
C ARG A 39 27.55 8.02 -3.95
N LEU A 40 26.41 7.43 -4.29
CA LEU A 40 26.15 6.04 -3.99
C LEU A 40 27.05 5.14 -4.87
N PRO A 41 27.64 4.07 -4.32
CA PRO A 41 28.42 3.12 -5.12
C PRO A 41 27.54 2.54 -6.22
N ALA A 42 28.10 2.41 -7.43
CA ALA A 42 27.42 1.75 -8.53
C ALA A 42 27.08 0.32 -8.11
N ARG A 43 25.79 0.03 -7.94
CA ARG A 43 25.36 -1.34 -7.69
C ARG A 43 25.47 -2.08 -9.03
N ASN A 44 26.20 -3.19 -9.06
CA ASN A 44 26.27 -4.12 -10.19
C ASN A 44 24.96 -4.92 -10.36
N ASP A 45 23.82 -4.26 -10.18
CA ASP A 45 22.50 -4.83 -10.37
C ASP A 45 22.10 -4.66 -11.85
N PRO A 46 21.96 -5.74 -12.61
CA PRO A 46 21.59 -5.69 -14.03
C PRO A 46 20.29 -4.92 -14.28
N ALA A 47 19.32 -4.97 -13.35
CA ALA A 47 18.05 -4.25 -13.48
C ALA A 47 18.26 -2.73 -13.37
N GLN A 48 19.14 -2.27 -12.48
CA GLN A 48 19.48 -0.85 -12.34
C GLN A 48 20.28 -0.35 -13.54
N GLN A 49 21.19 -1.16 -14.07
CA GLN A 49 21.93 -0.83 -15.29
C GLN A 49 21.00 -0.71 -16.50
N ALA A 50 20.08 -1.65 -16.67
CA ALA A 50 19.08 -1.60 -17.75
C ALA A 50 18.19 -0.35 -17.64
N LEU A 51 17.76 0.01 -16.43
CA LEU A 51 16.99 1.24 -16.20
C LEU A 51 17.81 2.50 -16.49
N ALA A 52 19.08 2.53 -16.09
CA ALA A 52 19.97 3.66 -16.39
C ALA A 52 20.15 3.85 -17.90
N THR A 53 20.36 2.76 -18.65
CA THR A 53 20.43 2.79 -20.12
C THR A 53 19.13 3.30 -20.74
N ALA A 54 17.97 2.80 -20.30
CA ALA A 54 16.67 3.25 -20.81
C ALA A 54 16.43 4.75 -20.54
N ARG A 55 16.86 5.26 -19.37
CA ARG A 55 16.82 6.69 -19.06
C ARG A 55 17.72 7.53 -19.95
N ALA A 56 18.93 7.06 -20.22
CA ALA A 56 19.86 7.76 -21.11
C ALA A 56 19.31 7.83 -22.54
N GLN A 57 18.72 6.74 -23.03
CA GLN A 57 18.02 6.73 -24.31
C GLN A 57 16.84 7.73 -24.32
N LEU A 58 16.05 7.78 -23.24
CA LEU A 58 14.92 8.70 -23.15
C LEU A 58 15.39 10.16 -23.11
N ALA A 59 16.52 10.44 -22.45
CA ALA A 59 17.10 11.78 -22.43
C ALA A 59 17.57 12.23 -23.83
N ALA A 60 17.99 11.29 -24.69
CA ALA A 60 18.37 11.58 -26.07
C ALA A 60 17.17 11.77 -27.01
N ASP A 61 16.03 11.11 -26.72
CA ASP A 61 14.77 11.27 -27.46
C ASP A 61 13.58 11.46 -26.50
N PRO A 62 13.43 12.66 -25.88
CA PRO A 62 12.47 12.88 -24.81
C PRO A 62 11.01 12.75 -25.23
N ARG A 63 10.69 12.89 -26.53
CA ARG A 63 9.33 12.81 -27.06
C ARG A 63 9.02 11.45 -27.71
N ASN A 64 9.78 10.41 -27.38
CA ASN A 64 9.47 9.04 -27.76
C ASN A 64 8.45 8.39 -26.81
N PRO A 65 7.18 8.20 -27.20
CA PRO A 65 6.14 7.73 -26.27
C PRO A 65 6.35 6.28 -25.84
N VAL A 66 6.94 5.44 -26.69
CA VAL A 66 7.20 4.03 -26.38
C VAL A 66 8.29 3.91 -25.33
N LEU A 67 9.38 4.66 -25.49
CA LEU A 67 10.48 4.65 -24.54
C LEU A 67 10.10 5.31 -23.20
N ALA A 68 9.36 6.42 -23.25
CA ALA A 68 8.81 7.06 -22.06
C ALA A 68 7.91 6.11 -21.27
N ALA A 69 6.99 5.42 -21.95
CA ALA A 69 6.11 4.44 -21.32
C ALA A 69 6.89 3.23 -20.76
N ALA A 70 7.94 2.78 -21.43
CA ALA A 70 8.80 1.69 -20.93
C ALA A 70 9.54 2.08 -19.65
N VAL A 71 10.13 3.28 -19.60
CA VAL A 71 10.80 3.80 -18.39
C VAL A 71 9.79 4.00 -17.26
N ALA A 72 8.64 4.62 -17.55
CA ALA A 72 7.58 4.82 -16.55
C ALA A 72 7.07 3.48 -15.99
N ARG A 73 6.86 2.48 -16.84
CA ARG A 73 6.44 1.13 -16.41
C ARG A 73 7.43 0.49 -15.45
N ARG A 74 8.74 0.59 -15.73
CA ARG A 74 9.77 0.07 -14.82
C ARG A 74 9.70 0.74 -13.45
N TYR A 75 9.52 2.05 -13.42
CA TYR A 75 9.36 2.78 -12.16
C TYR A 75 8.07 2.43 -11.43
N VAL A 76 6.94 2.23 -12.13
CA VAL A 76 5.70 1.73 -11.51
C VAL A 76 5.90 0.34 -10.90
N THR A 77 6.64 -0.55 -11.57
CA THR A 77 6.98 -1.88 -11.02
C THR A 77 7.81 -1.76 -9.74
N LEU A 78 8.83 -0.90 -9.72
CA LEU A 78 9.64 -0.64 -8.51
C LEU A 78 8.80 -0.02 -7.39
N ALA A 79 7.90 0.90 -7.72
CA ALA A 79 6.99 1.50 -6.75
C ALA A 79 6.10 0.46 -6.06
N ARG A 80 5.62 -0.55 -6.79
CA ARG A 80 4.80 -1.63 -6.24
C ARG A 80 5.61 -2.53 -5.30
N GLY A 81 6.76 -3.01 -5.77
CA GLY A 81 7.62 -3.91 -4.98
C GLY A 81 8.14 -3.27 -3.68
N ASP A 82 8.72 -2.07 -3.78
CA ASP A 82 9.36 -1.38 -2.63
C ASP A 82 8.36 -0.56 -1.79
N ALA A 83 7.14 -0.33 -2.30
CA ALA A 83 6.17 0.63 -1.75
C ALA A 83 6.78 2.03 -1.48
N ASP A 84 7.71 2.45 -2.34
CA ASP A 84 8.37 3.75 -2.27
C ASP A 84 7.74 4.74 -3.26
N PRO A 85 7.06 5.80 -2.79
CA PRO A 85 6.34 6.74 -3.64
C PRO A 85 7.26 7.56 -4.56
N ARG A 86 8.56 7.63 -4.28
CA ARG A 86 9.52 8.37 -5.13
C ARG A 86 9.58 7.80 -6.55
N TYR A 87 9.42 6.48 -6.69
CA TYR A 87 9.40 5.86 -8.01
C TYR A 87 8.20 6.29 -8.85
N LEU A 88 7.03 6.56 -8.25
CA LEU A 88 5.90 7.13 -8.99
C LEU A 88 6.22 8.54 -9.52
N GLY A 89 6.95 9.34 -8.74
CA GLY A 89 7.46 10.64 -9.19
C GLY A 89 8.43 10.51 -10.38
N TYR A 90 9.32 9.53 -10.36
CA TYR A 90 10.20 9.25 -11.50
C TYR A 90 9.45 8.72 -12.73
N ALA A 91 8.40 7.91 -12.51
CA ALA A 91 7.52 7.46 -13.60
C ALA A 91 6.81 8.66 -14.24
N GLN A 92 6.25 9.56 -13.43
CA GLN A 92 5.63 10.80 -13.92
C GLN A 92 6.64 11.68 -14.67
N ALA A 93 7.87 11.82 -14.18
CA ALA A 93 8.92 12.59 -14.85
C ALA A 93 9.27 12.01 -16.24
N ALA A 94 9.26 10.69 -16.39
CA ALA A 94 9.45 10.05 -17.70
C ALA A 94 8.32 10.38 -18.70
N LEU A 95 7.12 10.69 -18.20
CA LEU A 95 5.95 11.08 -19.01
C LEU A 95 5.76 12.60 -19.11
N ALA A 96 6.68 13.40 -18.58
CA ALA A 96 6.54 14.86 -18.45
C ALA A 96 6.11 15.59 -19.74
N PRO A 97 6.60 15.24 -20.94
CA PRO A 97 6.21 15.93 -22.18
C PRO A 97 4.71 15.86 -22.48
N TRP A 98 4.02 14.84 -21.96
CA TRP A 98 2.61 14.56 -22.20
C TRP A 98 1.73 14.71 -20.96
N TRP A 99 2.31 15.03 -19.80
CA TRP A 99 1.59 14.95 -18.52
C TRP A 99 0.34 15.82 -18.50
N ASN A 100 0.40 17.00 -19.12
CA ASN A 100 -0.72 17.95 -19.20
C ASN A 100 -1.46 17.91 -20.54
N GLU A 101 -1.10 17.01 -21.46
CA GLU A 101 -1.83 16.87 -22.72
C GLU A 101 -3.19 16.21 -22.47
N PRO A 102 -4.30 16.73 -23.03
CA PRO A 102 -5.63 16.14 -22.82
C PRO A 102 -5.70 14.68 -23.28
N VAL A 103 -5.04 14.35 -24.40
CA VAL A 103 -5.06 13.03 -25.04
C VAL A 103 -3.64 12.66 -25.47
N PRO A 104 -2.81 12.10 -24.58
CA PRO A 104 -1.45 11.72 -24.93
C PRO A 104 -1.44 10.41 -25.75
N PRO A 105 -0.30 9.93 -26.27
CA PRO A 105 -0.26 8.66 -27.00
C PRO A 105 -0.72 7.46 -26.15
N PRO A 106 -1.35 6.41 -26.73
CA PRO A 106 -1.96 5.32 -25.96
C PRO A 106 -1.05 4.65 -24.90
N PRO A 107 0.24 4.33 -25.17
CA PRO A 107 1.12 3.78 -24.15
C PRO A 107 1.34 4.73 -22.97
N VAL A 108 1.35 6.04 -23.22
CA VAL A 108 1.48 7.08 -22.20
C VAL A 108 0.18 7.23 -21.40
N GLN A 109 -0.99 7.19 -22.06
CA GLN A 109 -2.30 7.22 -21.38
C GLN A 109 -2.41 6.13 -20.32
N LEU A 110 -2.06 4.89 -20.66
CA LEU A 110 -2.16 3.75 -19.73
C LEU A 110 -1.29 3.97 -18.48
N LEU A 111 -0.03 4.39 -18.67
CA LEU A 111 0.88 4.60 -17.53
C LEU A 111 0.53 5.86 -16.73
N ARG A 112 0.09 6.94 -17.39
CA ARG A 112 -0.41 8.13 -16.69
C ARG A 112 -1.62 7.77 -15.84
N ALA A 113 -2.59 7.05 -16.38
CA ALA A 113 -3.74 6.56 -15.63
C ALA A 113 -3.34 5.69 -14.44
N THR A 114 -2.33 4.82 -14.61
CA THR A 114 -1.82 3.97 -13.53
C THR A 114 -1.18 4.80 -12.40
N ILE A 115 -0.40 5.83 -12.73
CA ILE A 115 0.19 6.74 -11.74
C ILE A 115 -0.90 7.57 -11.03
N LEU A 116 -1.87 8.08 -11.80
CA LEU A 116 -3.01 8.83 -11.27
C LEU A 116 -3.85 7.96 -10.34
N GLN A 117 -4.08 6.70 -10.67
CA GLN A 117 -4.72 5.72 -9.78
C GLN A 117 -3.92 5.56 -8.47
N SER A 118 -2.61 5.30 -8.55
CA SER A 118 -1.76 5.12 -7.37
C SER A 118 -1.63 6.36 -6.48
N THR A 119 -1.97 7.53 -7.00
CA THR A 119 -1.99 8.81 -6.27
C THR A 119 -3.41 9.32 -6.00
N HIS A 120 -4.40 8.43 -6.10
CA HIS A 120 -5.82 8.67 -5.80
C HIS A 120 -6.49 9.78 -6.63
N GLN A 121 -5.91 10.12 -7.79
CA GLN A 121 -6.47 11.03 -8.79
C GLN A 121 -7.41 10.27 -9.74
N PHE A 122 -8.37 9.53 -9.18
CA PHE A 122 -9.23 8.62 -9.93
C PHE A 122 -10.03 9.25 -11.06
N PRO A 123 -10.62 10.46 -10.93
CA PRO A 123 -11.33 11.09 -12.05
C PRO A 123 -10.43 11.38 -13.25
N ALA A 124 -9.16 11.73 -13.01
CA ALA A 124 -8.19 11.95 -14.08
C ALA A 124 -7.75 10.63 -14.72
N ALA A 125 -7.53 9.59 -13.90
CA ALA A 125 -7.24 8.25 -14.40
C ALA A 125 -8.39 7.71 -15.28
N LEU A 126 -9.65 7.89 -14.87
CA LEU A 126 -10.81 7.45 -15.64
C LEU A 126 -10.94 8.17 -16.99
N ARG A 127 -10.61 9.48 -17.07
CA ARG A 127 -10.62 10.17 -18.38
C ARG A 127 -9.64 9.54 -19.37
N ASP A 128 -8.42 9.22 -18.91
CA ASP A 128 -7.43 8.53 -19.74
C ASP A 128 -7.92 7.14 -20.14
N LEU A 129 -8.43 6.38 -19.18
CA LEU A 129 -8.88 5.00 -19.41
C LEU A 129 -10.12 4.93 -20.30
N ASP A 130 -11.07 5.83 -20.13
CA ASP A 130 -12.28 5.92 -20.95
C ASP A 130 -11.95 6.21 -22.42
N HIS A 131 -11.00 7.13 -22.67
CA HIS A 131 -10.51 7.39 -24.02
C HIS A 131 -9.71 6.19 -24.56
N LEU A 132 -8.82 5.64 -23.76
CA LEU A 132 -7.96 4.53 -24.17
C LEU A 132 -8.77 3.30 -24.57
N VAL A 133 -9.74 2.88 -23.76
CA VAL A 133 -10.54 1.67 -24.07
C VAL A 133 -11.45 1.83 -25.28
N GLN A 134 -11.77 3.07 -25.68
CA GLN A 134 -12.50 3.35 -26.93
C GLN A 134 -11.59 3.25 -28.16
N THR A 135 -10.35 3.73 -28.04
CA THR A 135 -9.39 3.80 -29.16
C THR A 135 -8.57 2.52 -29.32
N THR A 136 -8.35 1.77 -28.24
CA THR A 136 -7.65 0.48 -28.22
C THR A 136 -8.49 -0.58 -27.50
N PRO A 137 -9.63 -1.02 -28.07
CA PRO A 137 -10.56 -1.93 -27.39
C PRO A 137 -9.97 -3.32 -27.09
N GLY A 138 -8.88 -3.71 -27.75
CA GLY A 138 -8.14 -4.94 -27.49
C GLY A 138 -7.08 -4.86 -26.37
N ASP A 139 -6.89 -3.69 -25.75
CA ASP A 139 -5.94 -3.54 -24.64
C ASP A 139 -6.56 -4.07 -23.33
N ALA A 140 -6.25 -5.33 -23.02
CA ALA A 140 -6.72 -5.98 -21.80
C ALA A 140 -6.26 -5.26 -20.52
N GLN A 141 -5.06 -4.67 -20.52
CA GLN A 141 -4.54 -3.97 -19.35
C GLN A 141 -5.31 -2.67 -19.10
N ALA A 142 -5.69 -1.94 -20.16
CA ALA A 142 -6.54 -0.76 -20.04
C ALA A 142 -7.90 -1.09 -19.40
N TRP A 143 -8.55 -2.17 -19.84
CA TRP A 143 -9.81 -2.63 -19.26
C TRP A 143 -9.67 -3.07 -17.80
N LEU A 144 -8.59 -3.78 -17.44
CA LEU A 144 -8.29 -4.16 -16.06
C LEU A 144 -8.09 -2.92 -15.18
N THR A 145 -7.21 -2.00 -15.59
CA THR A 145 -6.93 -0.77 -14.83
C THR A 145 -8.20 0.06 -14.66
N ARG A 146 -9.04 0.16 -15.69
CA ARG A 146 -10.35 0.81 -15.60
C ARG A 146 -11.27 0.12 -14.60
N ALA A 147 -11.35 -1.21 -14.64
CA ALA A 147 -12.15 -1.97 -13.68
C ALA A 147 -11.71 -1.72 -12.25
N THR A 148 -10.39 -1.72 -11.99
CA THR A 148 -9.83 -1.43 -10.66
C THR A 148 -10.19 -0.02 -10.19
N VAL A 149 -10.02 1.01 -11.02
CA VAL A 149 -10.36 2.40 -10.64
C VAL A 149 -11.85 2.56 -10.35
N LEU A 150 -12.72 1.94 -11.16
CA LEU A 150 -14.17 1.97 -10.93
C LEU A 150 -14.55 1.23 -9.64
N GLN A 151 -13.91 0.09 -9.36
CA GLN A 151 -14.14 -0.67 -8.14
C GLN A 151 -13.74 0.13 -6.89
N VAL A 152 -12.54 0.70 -6.86
CA VAL A 152 -12.07 1.46 -5.67
C VAL A 152 -12.85 2.76 -5.47
N THR A 153 -13.50 3.29 -6.51
CA THR A 153 -14.41 4.45 -6.39
C THR A 153 -15.85 4.08 -6.11
N GLY A 154 -16.20 2.78 -6.11
CA GLY A 154 -17.52 2.26 -5.79
C GLY A 154 -18.47 2.08 -6.98
N ASP A 155 -18.04 2.35 -8.22
CA ASP A 155 -18.80 2.02 -9.43
C ASP A 155 -18.62 0.56 -9.81
N PHE A 156 -19.27 -0.32 -9.05
CA PHE A 156 -19.19 -1.77 -9.28
C PHE A 156 -19.88 -2.22 -10.57
N ALA A 157 -20.86 -1.47 -11.05
CA ALA A 157 -21.53 -1.77 -12.32
C ALA A 157 -20.58 -1.51 -13.50
N GLY A 158 -19.94 -0.34 -13.52
CA GLY A 158 -18.91 -0.01 -14.50
C GLY A 158 -17.68 -0.92 -14.40
N ALA A 159 -17.26 -1.30 -13.19
CA ALA A 159 -16.17 -2.24 -12.98
C ALA A 159 -16.49 -3.60 -13.61
N ARG A 160 -17.68 -4.16 -13.34
CA ARG A 160 -18.14 -5.43 -13.93
C ARG A 160 -18.21 -5.37 -15.45
N GLN A 161 -18.71 -4.27 -16.02
CA GLN A 161 -18.75 -4.07 -17.47
C GLN A 161 -17.33 -4.04 -18.06
N SER A 162 -16.38 -3.40 -17.38
CA SER A 162 -14.98 -3.37 -17.81
C SER A 162 -14.34 -4.76 -17.74
N CYS A 163 -14.55 -5.52 -16.67
CA CYS A 163 -14.09 -6.91 -16.58
C CYS A 163 -14.66 -7.77 -17.70
N ALA A 164 -15.95 -7.62 -18.06
CA ALA A 164 -16.57 -8.40 -19.12
C ALA A 164 -15.91 -8.20 -20.50
N LYS A 165 -15.26 -7.04 -20.74
CA LYS A 165 -14.52 -6.77 -21.98
C LYS A 165 -13.24 -7.59 -22.12
N LEU A 166 -12.78 -8.24 -21.05
CA LEU A 166 -11.61 -9.12 -21.09
C LEU A 166 -11.90 -10.46 -21.79
N PHE A 167 -13.18 -10.80 -21.98
CA PHE A 167 -13.55 -12.02 -22.70
C PHE A 167 -12.98 -12.03 -24.12
N GLY A 168 -12.18 -13.06 -24.43
CA GLY A 168 -11.55 -13.23 -25.74
C GLY A 168 -10.27 -12.40 -25.96
N ILE A 169 -9.88 -11.51 -25.04
CA ILE A 169 -8.65 -10.70 -25.15
C ILE A 169 -7.67 -10.91 -23.99
N ALA A 170 -8.06 -11.60 -22.93
CA ALA A 170 -7.22 -11.94 -21.78
C ALA A 170 -7.35 -13.44 -21.42
N PRO A 171 -6.37 -14.02 -20.69
CA PRO A 171 -6.51 -15.35 -20.13
C PRO A 171 -7.76 -15.48 -19.24
N ASP A 172 -8.42 -16.65 -19.27
CA ASP A 172 -9.65 -16.90 -18.50
C ASP A 172 -9.47 -16.64 -17.00
N LEU A 173 -8.30 -16.99 -16.44
CA LEU A 173 -7.97 -16.72 -15.05
C LEU A 173 -8.03 -15.20 -14.75
N VAL A 174 -7.43 -14.36 -15.60
CA VAL A 174 -7.42 -12.89 -15.43
C VAL A 174 -8.83 -12.30 -15.47
N LEU A 175 -9.66 -12.74 -16.42
CA LEU A 175 -11.08 -12.34 -16.49
C LEU A 175 -11.82 -12.71 -15.20
N ARG A 176 -11.64 -13.95 -14.71
CA ARG A 176 -12.33 -14.43 -13.51
C ARG A 176 -11.83 -13.76 -12.23
N THR A 177 -10.54 -13.44 -12.14
CA THR A 177 -10.01 -12.66 -11.02
C THR A 177 -10.67 -11.28 -10.97
N CYS A 178 -10.70 -10.56 -12.10
CA CYS A 178 -11.37 -9.25 -12.19
C CYS A 178 -12.85 -9.32 -11.76
N LEU A 179 -13.60 -10.31 -12.26
CA LEU A 179 -15.00 -10.49 -11.87
C LEU A 179 -15.16 -10.88 -10.39
N ALA A 180 -14.24 -11.68 -9.85
CA ALA A 180 -14.27 -12.10 -8.47
C ALA A 180 -13.97 -10.96 -7.50
N GLU A 181 -13.09 -10.02 -7.86
CA GLU A 181 -12.86 -8.79 -7.07
C GLU A 181 -14.17 -8.02 -6.86
N VAL A 182 -14.90 -7.74 -7.94
CA VAL A 182 -16.19 -7.04 -7.90
C VAL A 182 -17.24 -7.87 -7.15
N GLY A 183 -17.33 -9.17 -7.43
CA GLY A 183 -18.29 -10.06 -6.78
C GLY A 183 -18.05 -10.19 -5.27
N SER A 184 -16.78 -10.10 -4.83
CA SER A 184 -16.39 -10.18 -3.42
C SER A 184 -16.92 -9.04 -2.55
N VAL A 185 -17.30 -7.93 -3.17
CA VAL A 185 -17.81 -6.73 -2.48
C VAL A 185 -19.25 -6.38 -2.85
N THR A 186 -19.93 -7.22 -3.65
CA THR A 186 -21.30 -6.96 -4.16
C THR A 186 -22.33 -8.05 -3.83
N GLY A 187 -22.14 -8.75 -2.70
CA GLY A 187 -23.07 -9.79 -2.21
C GLY A 187 -23.01 -11.12 -2.97
N ALA A 188 -21.88 -11.40 -3.62
CA ALA A 188 -21.60 -12.68 -4.25
C ALA A 188 -20.23 -13.24 -3.83
N ALA A 189 -19.78 -12.93 -2.60
CA ALA A 189 -18.41 -13.19 -2.18
C ALA A 189 -18.10 -14.68 -2.12
N ASN A 190 -18.95 -15.49 -1.49
CA ASN A 190 -18.75 -16.94 -1.45
C ASN A 190 -18.78 -17.56 -2.86
N ALA A 191 -19.74 -17.19 -3.70
CA ALA A 191 -19.83 -17.70 -5.07
C ALA A 191 -18.58 -17.35 -5.90
N SER A 192 -18.11 -16.11 -5.79
CA SER A 192 -16.92 -15.60 -6.46
C SER A 192 -15.66 -16.31 -5.99
N TYR A 193 -15.52 -16.52 -4.68
CA TYR A 193 -14.39 -17.23 -4.07
C TYR A 193 -14.31 -18.66 -4.61
N GLN A 194 -15.43 -19.38 -4.60
CA GLN A 194 -15.49 -20.76 -5.08
C GLN A 194 -15.19 -20.87 -6.58
N ALA A 195 -15.69 -19.92 -7.38
CA ALA A 195 -15.42 -19.89 -8.81
C ALA A 195 -13.93 -19.63 -9.11
N LEU A 196 -13.34 -18.59 -8.52
CA LEU A 196 -11.93 -18.24 -8.73
C LEU A 196 -11.00 -19.35 -8.24
N ARG A 197 -11.27 -19.92 -7.06
CA ARG A 197 -10.49 -21.03 -6.49
C ARG A 197 -10.45 -22.23 -7.44
N ARG A 198 -11.60 -22.60 -8.03
CA ARG A 198 -11.68 -23.69 -9.00
C ARG A 198 -10.89 -23.38 -10.28
N THR A 199 -10.99 -22.16 -10.80
CA THR A 199 -10.22 -21.77 -12.01
C THR A 199 -8.72 -21.81 -11.75
N TYR A 200 -8.26 -21.26 -10.63
CA TYR A 200 -6.86 -21.29 -10.25
C TYR A 200 -6.33 -22.72 -10.09
N ALA A 201 -7.12 -23.59 -9.46
CA ALA A 201 -6.76 -25.01 -9.30
C ALA A 201 -6.74 -25.78 -10.63
N ALA A 202 -7.62 -25.43 -11.59
CA ALA A 202 -7.70 -26.09 -12.88
C ALA A 202 -6.50 -25.76 -13.80
N ARG A 203 -6.03 -24.52 -13.79
CA ARG A 203 -4.82 -24.11 -14.52
C ARG A 203 -4.09 -23.03 -13.74
N ARG A 204 -3.04 -23.45 -13.03
CA ARG A 204 -2.09 -22.51 -12.42
C ARG A 204 -1.41 -21.70 -13.53
N PRO A 205 -1.28 -20.37 -13.36
CA PRO A 205 -0.59 -19.54 -14.34
C PRO A 205 0.91 -19.81 -14.28
N ASP A 206 1.58 -19.68 -15.43
CA ASP A 206 3.04 -19.81 -15.50
C ASP A 206 3.73 -18.51 -14.99
N ASP A 207 3.00 -17.39 -15.00
CA ASP A 207 3.44 -16.10 -14.46
C ASP A 207 3.19 -16.01 -12.94
N ALA A 208 4.28 -15.91 -12.18
CA ALA A 208 4.24 -15.81 -10.72
C ALA A 208 3.49 -14.57 -10.22
N SER A 209 3.48 -13.46 -10.97
CA SER A 209 2.76 -12.24 -10.58
C SER A 209 1.24 -12.41 -10.69
N ILE A 210 0.77 -13.19 -11.68
CA ILE A 210 -0.64 -13.55 -11.78
C ILE A 210 -1.02 -14.52 -10.66
N ALA A 211 -0.16 -15.48 -10.34
CA ALA A 211 -0.39 -16.40 -9.21
C ALA A 211 -0.48 -15.65 -7.88
N ASP A 212 0.44 -14.71 -7.64
CA ASP A 212 0.47 -13.87 -6.44
C ASP A 212 -0.81 -13.04 -6.29
N TRP A 213 -1.23 -12.34 -7.34
CA TRP A 213 -2.47 -11.56 -7.34
C TRP A 213 -3.70 -12.43 -7.03
N VAL A 214 -3.82 -13.59 -7.69
CA VAL A 214 -4.97 -14.50 -7.50
C VAL A 214 -5.01 -15.06 -6.08
N LEU A 215 -3.87 -15.54 -5.57
CA LEU A 215 -3.78 -16.11 -4.23
C LEU A 215 -4.03 -15.06 -3.15
N THR A 216 -3.48 -13.86 -3.31
CA THR A 216 -3.73 -12.74 -2.40
C THR A 216 -5.23 -12.41 -2.33
N LEU A 217 -5.89 -12.30 -3.50
CA LEU A 217 -7.34 -12.05 -3.54
C LEU A 217 -8.13 -13.20 -2.89
N LEU A 218 -7.80 -14.46 -3.19
CA LEU A 218 -8.45 -15.62 -2.57
C LEU A 218 -8.28 -15.62 -1.05
N ALA A 219 -7.10 -15.22 -0.55
CA ALA A 219 -6.82 -15.12 0.87
C ALA A 219 -7.70 -14.05 1.55
N GLU A 220 -7.78 -12.87 0.96
CA GLU A 220 -8.61 -11.78 1.47
C GLU A 220 -10.10 -12.09 1.42
N MET A 221 -10.57 -12.74 0.34
CA MET A 221 -11.95 -13.22 0.24
C MET A 221 -12.28 -14.25 1.32
N ALA A 222 -11.41 -15.23 1.52
CA ALA A 222 -11.57 -16.23 2.58
C ALA A 222 -11.56 -15.57 3.97
N ALA A 223 -10.69 -14.58 4.20
CA ALA A 223 -10.65 -13.83 5.46
C ALA A 223 -11.96 -13.07 5.71
N ARG A 224 -12.51 -12.37 4.71
CA ARG A 224 -13.80 -11.66 4.79
C ARG A 224 -14.97 -12.61 5.02
N LEU A 225 -14.93 -13.81 4.43
CA LEU A 225 -15.93 -14.87 4.63
C LEU A 225 -15.78 -15.59 5.98
N GLY A 226 -14.71 -15.33 6.73
CA GLY A 226 -14.43 -15.95 8.03
C GLY A 226 -13.74 -17.31 7.96
N ASP A 227 -13.34 -17.78 6.77
CA ASP A 227 -12.57 -19.01 6.60
C ASP A 227 -11.08 -18.74 6.88
N ALA A 228 -10.74 -18.84 8.17
CA ALA A 228 -9.39 -18.63 8.70
C ALA A 228 -8.34 -19.50 8.02
N THR A 229 -8.67 -20.78 7.87
CA THR A 229 -7.74 -21.81 7.43
C THR A 229 -7.43 -21.62 5.96
N ALA A 230 -8.46 -21.43 5.13
CA ALA A 230 -8.24 -21.18 3.71
C ALA A 230 -7.49 -19.87 3.46
N ALA A 231 -7.81 -18.81 4.20
CA ALA A 231 -7.10 -17.54 4.09
C ALA A 231 -5.60 -17.69 4.37
N GLU A 232 -5.22 -18.37 5.47
CA GLU A 232 -3.81 -18.59 5.80
C GLU A 232 -3.10 -19.49 4.78
N THR A 233 -3.78 -20.51 4.25
CA THR A 233 -3.22 -21.34 3.17
C THR A 233 -2.88 -20.49 1.95
N HIS A 234 -3.82 -19.67 1.46
CA HIS A 234 -3.60 -18.84 0.27
C HIS A 234 -2.50 -17.79 0.49
N PHE A 235 -2.46 -17.12 1.65
CA PHE A 235 -1.38 -16.17 1.97
C PHE A 235 -0.01 -16.84 1.97
N ARG A 236 0.12 -18.03 2.57
CA ARG A 236 1.39 -18.76 2.61
C ARG A 236 1.80 -19.27 1.24
N GLU A 237 0.86 -19.71 0.42
CA GLU A 237 1.13 -20.05 -0.98
C GLU A 237 1.63 -18.84 -1.76
N ALA A 238 1.02 -17.66 -1.60
CA ALA A 238 1.45 -16.44 -2.27
C ALA A 238 2.88 -16.02 -1.85
N LEU A 239 3.16 -16.03 -0.54
CA LEU A 239 4.48 -15.71 0.01
C LEU A 239 5.59 -16.67 -0.45
N ALA A 240 5.24 -17.88 -0.91
CA ALA A 240 6.20 -18.85 -1.41
C ALA A 240 6.58 -18.65 -2.89
N LEU A 241 5.89 -17.76 -3.62
CA LEU A 241 6.11 -17.56 -5.07
C LEU A 241 7.34 -16.71 -5.41
N GLY A 242 7.85 -15.88 -4.49
CA GLY A 242 8.97 -14.99 -4.75
C GLY A 242 9.15 -13.91 -3.67
N PRO A 243 9.98 -12.88 -3.91
CA PRO A 243 10.09 -11.74 -3.00
C PRO A 243 8.70 -11.13 -2.79
N ALA A 244 8.25 -11.09 -1.54
CA ALA A 244 6.89 -10.73 -1.21
C ALA A 244 6.58 -9.28 -1.59
N ASP A 245 5.55 -9.08 -2.42
CA ASP A 245 5.00 -7.78 -2.73
C ASP A 245 4.59 -7.04 -1.45
N SER A 246 4.83 -5.73 -1.41
CA SER A 246 4.52 -4.91 -0.24
C SER A 246 3.01 -4.93 0.08
N TYR A 247 2.15 -5.08 -0.93
CA TYR A 247 0.72 -5.27 -0.71
C TYR A 247 0.42 -6.59 0.00
N LEU A 248 0.94 -7.72 -0.49
CA LEU A 248 0.78 -9.05 0.11
C LEU A 248 1.25 -9.07 1.57
N LEU A 249 2.44 -8.50 1.86
CA LEU A 249 2.95 -8.39 3.23
C LEU A 249 1.99 -7.61 4.14
N GLY A 250 1.43 -6.51 3.62
CA GLY A 250 0.44 -5.70 4.33
C GLY A 250 -0.85 -6.46 4.62
N ALA A 251 -1.39 -7.16 3.62
CA ALA A 251 -2.62 -7.94 3.74
C ALA A 251 -2.46 -9.12 4.71
N TYR A 252 -1.34 -9.86 4.63
CA TYR A 252 -1.07 -10.96 5.57
C TYR A 252 -0.83 -10.45 6.99
N ALA A 253 -0.12 -9.33 7.16
CA ALA A 253 0.04 -8.71 8.47
C ALA A 253 -1.30 -8.30 9.09
N ASP A 254 -2.22 -7.73 8.31
CA ASP A 254 -3.57 -7.41 8.80
C ASP A 254 -4.35 -8.65 9.21
N PHE A 255 -4.29 -9.72 8.41
CA PHE A 255 -4.88 -11.01 8.75
C PHE A 255 -4.36 -11.58 10.07
N LEU A 256 -3.05 -11.47 10.33
CA LEU A 256 -2.42 -11.92 11.58
C LEU A 256 -2.82 -11.02 12.76
N LEU A 257 -2.83 -9.69 12.58
CA LEU A 257 -3.24 -8.72 13.60
C LEU A 257 -4.69 -8.96 14.06
N ASP A 258 -5.60 -9.20 13.12
CA ASP A 258 -7.00 -9.52 13.40
C ASP A 258 -7.19 -10.78 14.25
N ARG A 259 -6.23 -11.70 14.16
CA ARG A 259 -6.19 -12.95 14.94
C ARG A 259 -5.38 -12.84 16.22
N LYS A 260 -4.97 -11.62 16.61
CA LYS A 260 -4.12 -11.35 17.78
C LYS A 260 -2.76 -12.05 17.71
N ARG A 261 -2.26 -12.32 16.50
CA ARG A 261 -0.97 -12.96 16.21
C ARG A 261 0.13 -11.93 15.92
N ALA A 262 0.13 -10.83 16.68
CA ALA A 262 1.07 -9.71 16.48
C ALA A 262 2.55 -10.12 16.57
N ALA A 263 2.88 -11.14 17.38
CA ALA A 263 4.24 -11.65 17.51
C ALA A 263 4.84 -12.18 16.19
N GLU A 264 4.00 -12.67 15.27
CA GLU A 264 4.45 -13.16 13.96
C GLU A 264 4.64 -12.02 12.94
N VAL A 265 3.93 -10.91 13.12
CA VAL A 265 4.01 -9.73 12.23
C VAL A 265 5.33 -8.99 12.40
N VAL A 266 5.88 -8.94 13.62
CA VAL A 266 7.16 -8.26 13.89
C VAL A 266 8.29 -8.81 13.03
N PRO A 267 8.64 -10.11 13.06
CA PRO A 267 9.70 -10.65 12.20
C PRO A 267 9.33 -10.63 10.71
N LEU A 268 8.05 -10.70 10.35
CA LEU A 268 7.59 -10.59 8.96
C LEU A 268 7.93 -9.23 8.33
N LEU A 269 7.83 -8.14 9.10
CA LEU A 269 7.95 -6.78 8.58
C LEU A 269 9.26 -6.06 8.94
N ARG A 270 10.13 -6.66 9.77
CA ARG A 270 11.47 -6.12 10.01
C ARG A 270 12.25 -6.05 8.70
N GLY A 271 12.92 -4.92 8.44
CA GLY A 271 13.63 -4.65 7.19
C GLY A 271 12.78 -3.97 6.10
N HIS A 272 11.46 -3.85 6.30
CA HIS A 272 10.53 -3.19 5.37
C HIS A 272 10.07 -1.80 5.84
N GLU A 273 10.80 -1.15 6.75
CA GLU A 273 10.42 0.12 7.41
C GLU A 273 10.40 1.34 6.47
N LYS A 274 10.84 1.17 5.22
CA LYS A 274 10.76 2.21 4.18
C LYS A 274 9.34 2.41 3.67
N ALA A 275 8.54 1.35 3.66
CA ALA A 275 7.15 1.41 3.21
C ALA A 275 6.25 1.84 4.37
N ASP A 276 5.61 3.01 4.27
CA ASP A 276 4.79 3.58 5.36
C ASP A 276 3.64 2.65 5.77
N ALA A 277 3.00 2.00 4.79
CA ALA A 277 1.93 1.03 5.04
C ALA A 277 2.42 -0.18 5.87
N LEU A 278 3.65 -0.65 5.64
CA LEU A 278 4.23 -1.77 6.39
C LEU A 278 4.78 -1.31 7.75
N LEU A 279 5.39 -0.11 7.80
CA LEU A 279 5.84 0.50 9.05
C LEU A 279 4.68 0.70 10.03
N LEU A 280 3.51 1.11 9.54
CA LEU A 280 2.29 1.21 10.35
C LEU A 280 1.94 -0.14 10.98
N ARG A 281 1.86 -1.21 10.18
CA ARG A 281 1.52 -2.56 10.65
C ARG A 281 2.56 -3.12 11.62
N LEU A 282 3.85 -2.83 11.39
CA LEU A 282 4.92 -3.12 12.34
C LEU A 282 4.70 -2.38 13.66
N GLY A 283 4.35 -1.09 13.62
CA GLY A 283 4.03 -0.30 14.81
C GLY A 283 2.85 -0.87 15.61
N LEU A 284 1.78 -1.28 14.93
CA LEU A 284 0.62 -1.95 15.53
C LEU A 284 1.02 -3.27 16.22
N ALA A 285 1.86 -4.07 15.55
CA ALA A 285 2.35 -5.33 16.09
C ALA A 285 3.26 -5.14 17.32
N LEU A 286 4.17 -4.16 17.29
CA LEU A 286 5.04 -3.81 18.40
C LEU A 286 4.23 -3.33 19.62
N GLN A 287 3.22 -2.48 19.40
CA GLN A 287 2.33 -2.03 20.48
C GLN A 287 1.58 -3.20 21.11
N ALA A 288 1.02 -4.10 20.30
CA ALA A 288 0.27 -5.26 20.77
C ALA A 288 1.14 -6.28 21.54
N THR A 289 2.44 -6.33 21.26
CA THR A 289 3.41 -7.21 21.95
C THR A 289 4.10 -6.53 23.13
N GLY A 290 3.86 -5.23 23.37
CA GLY A 290 4.57 -4.47 24.40
C GLY A 290 6.06 -4.29 24.14
N ALA A 291 6.48 -4.36 22.87
CA ALA A 291 7.89 -4.28 22.50
C ALA A 291 8.47 -2.86 22.73
N PRO A 292 9.73 -2.73 23.16
CA PRO A 292 10.35 -1.44 23.50
C PRO A 292 10.45 -0.48 22.31
N ASP A 293 10.54 -1.01 21.08
CA ASP A 293 10.65 -0.21 19.85
C ASP A 293 9.35 0.53 19.47
N THR A 294 8.23 0.29 20.16
CA THR A 294 6.92 0.89 19.86
C THR A 294 6.97 2.41 19.80
N ALA A 295 7.61 3.06 20.78
CA ALA A 295 7.70 4.53 20.86
C ALA A 295 8.47 5.11 19.67
N LYS A 296 9.57 4.45 19.28
CA LYS A 296 10.41 4.87 18.16
C LYS A 296 9.66 4.78 16.83
N VAL A 297 8.98 3.67 16.57
CA VAL A 297 8.19 3.48 15.34
C VAL A 297 7.01 4.45 15.28
N THR A 298 6.34 4.67 16.42
CA THR A 298 5.22 5.63 16.51
C THR A 298 5.67 7.06 16.22
N ALA A 299 6.82 7.48 16.75
CA ALA A 299 7.38 8.80 16.46
C ALA A 299 7.75 8.94 14.98
N LEU A 300 8.41 7.94 14.39
CA LEU A 300 8.76 7.95 12.97
C LEU A 300 7.53 8.05 12.05
N LEU A 301 6.46 7.32 12.35
CA LEU A 301 5.20 7.41 11.59
C LEU A 301 4.59 8.81 11.68
N ARG A 302 4.59 9.41 12.88
CA ARG A 302 4.11 10.77 13.10
C ARG A 302 4.88 11.77 12.24
N ASP A 303 6.20 11.74 12.29
CA ASP A 303 7.06 12.63 11.52
C ASP A 303 6.80 12.50 10.01
N ARG A 304 6.56 11.28 9.51
CA ARG A 304 6.23 11.04 8.10
C ARG A 304 4.86 11.59 7.70
N PHE A 305 3.83 11.39 8.53
CA PHE A 305 2.50 11.95 8.28
C PHE A 305 2.50 13.49 8.37
N ASP A 306 3.21 14.07 9.33
CA ASP A 306 3.35 15.53 9.46
C ASP A 306 4.08 16.11 8.24
N ALA A 307 5.16 15.45 7.78
CA ALA A 307 5.86 15.85 6.56
C ALA A 307 4.98 15.73 5.30
N ALA A 308 4.13 14.69 5.21
CA ALA A 308 3.17 14.55 4.12
C ALA A 308 2.11 15.65 4.14
N ALA A 309 1.57 15.98 5.31
CA ALA A 309 0.61 17.06 5.49
C ALA A 309 1.17 18.44 5.08
N LEU A 310 2.45 18.72 5.40
CA LEU A 310 3.13 19.96 4.96
C LEU A 310 3.25 20.10 3.45
N ARG A 311 3.27 18.98 2.70
CA ARG A 311 3.27 18.97 1.23
C ARG A 311 1.86 19.03 0.63
N GLY A 312 0.81 18.98 1.46
CA GLY A 312 -0.57 18.86 1.01
C GLY A 312 -0.91 17.48 0.44
N ASP A 313 -0.13 16.44 0.78
CA ASP A 313 -0.37 15.07 0.33
C ASP A 313 -1.56 14.46 1.08
N THR A 314 -2.49 13.84 0.34
CA THR A 314 -3.71 13.22 0.87
C THR A 314 -3.82 11.74 0.53
N VAL A 315 -2.77 11.11 -0.02
CA VAL A 315 -2.85 9.73 -0.53
C VAL A 315 -2.96 8.70 0.61
N HIS A 316 -2.39 8.96 1.78
CA HIS A 316 -2.30 7.98 2.87
C HIS A 316 -3.36 8.14 3.98
N GLN A 317 -4.56 8.64 3.64
CA GLN A 317 -5.59 8.96 4.64
C GLN A 317 -6.10 7.73 5.41
N ARG A 318 -6.24 6.55 4.76
CA ARG A 318 -6.58 5.29 5.46
C ARG A 318 -5.51 4.95 6.51
N GLU A 319 -4.25 4.89 6.10
CA GLU A 319 -3.14 4.53 6.98
C GLU A 319 -3.01 5.53 8.13
N GLN A 320 -3.15 6.82 7.86
CA GLN A 320 -3.13 7.86 8.89
C GLN A 320 -4.32 7.74 9.84
N ALA A 321 -5.54 7.47 9.35
CA ALA A 321 -6.70 7.25 10.23
C ALA A 321 -6.46 6.09 11.21
N ARG A 322 -5.87 4.99 10.73
CA ARG A 322 -5.53 3.83 11.57
C ARG A 322 -4.40 4.11 12.56
N PHE A 323 -3.39 4.89 12.15
CA PHE A 323 -2.36 5.40 13.05
C PHE A 323 -2.98 6.23 14.19
N GLU A 324 -3.82 7.20 13.84
CA GLU A 324 -4.46 8.09 14.80
C GLU A 324 -5.35 7.30 15.76
N LEU A 325 -6.10 6.33 15.26
CA LEU A 325 -7.01 5.52 16.07
C LEU A 325 -6.25 4.66 17.09
N VAL A 326 -5.24 3.92 16.66
CA VAL A 326 -4.65 2.84 17.47
C VAL A 326 -3.35 3.25 18.16
N LEU A 327 -2.43 3.89 17.43
CA LEU A 327 -1.11 4.25 17.96
C LEU A 327 -1.14 5.60 18.68
N ASN A 328 -1.79 6.61 18.11
CA ASN A 328 -1.88 7.94 18.72
C ASN A 328 -3.08 8.10 19.67
N ARG A 329 -4.08 7.20 19.59
CA ARG A 329 -5.30 7.20 20.41
C ARG A 329 -6.11 8.51 20.32
N GLN A 330 -6.23 9.04 19.11
CA GLN A 330 -6.99 10.23 18.75
C GLN A 330 -8.20 9.87 17.88
N PRO A 331 -9.28 9.31 18.45
CA PRO A 331 -10.43 8.84 17.66
C PRO A 331 -11.13 9.96 16.87
N ALA A 332 -11.18 11.18 17.42
CA ALA A 332 -11.73 12.35 16.72
C ALA A 332 -10.96 12.67 15.42
N ARG A 333 -9.62 12.58 15.47
CA ARG A 333 -8.78 12.78 14.29
C ARG A 333 -8.90 11.63 13.30
N ALA A 334 -8.97 10.40 13.81
CA ALA A 334 -9.12 9.21 13.00
C ALA A 334 -10.40 9.24 12.15
N ILE A 335 -11.55 9.62 12.74
CA ILE A 335 -12.82 9.67 11.99
C ILE A 335 -12.83 10.77 10.93
N GLU A 336 -12.20 11.92 11.17
CA GLU A 336 -12.05 12.97 10.14
C GLU A 336 -11.30 12.44 8.92
N LEU A 337 -10.18 11.77 9.15
CA LEU A 337 -9.35 11.21 8.08
C LEU A 337 -10.06 10.06 7.36
N ALA A 338 -10.72 9.16 8.11
CA ALA A 338 -11.45 8.05 7.52
C ALA A 338 -12.62 8.52 6.64
N LYS A 339 -13.34 9.59 7.03
CA LYS A 339 -14.40 10.20 6.20
C LYS A 339 -13.83 10.82 4.92
N ARG A 340 -12.69 11.51 5.00
CA ARG A 340 -12.02 12.07 3.81
C ARG A 340 -11.57 10.97 2.85
N ASN A 341 -10.99 9.90 3.39
CA ASN A 341 -10.60 8.73 2.61
C ASN A 341 -11.82 8.12 1.92
N TRP A 342 -12.90 7.89 2.67
CA TRP A 342 -14.14 7.29 2.17
C TRP A 342 -14.81 8.08 1.03
N ALA A 343 -14.66 9.41 1.03
CA ALA A 343 -15.14 10.25 -0.05
C ALA A 343 -14.45 9.92 -1.38
N VAL A 344 -13.19 9.47 -1.34
CA VAL A 344 -12.35 9.22 -2.52
C VAL A 344 -12.28 7.72 -2.87
N GLN A 345 -12.10 6.85 -1.87
CA GLN A 345 -11.82 5.42 -2.01
C GLN A 345 -12.74 4.58 -1.11
N LYS A 346 -13.21 3.44 -1.62
CA LYS A 346 -14.29 2.63 -1.04
C LYS A 346 -13.95 1.14 -0.95
N GLU A 347 -12.69 0.83 -0.65
CA GLU A 347 -12.26 -0.55 -0.43
C GLU A 347 -12.78 -1.10 0.91
N PRO A 348 -12.82 -2.44 1.09
CA PRO A 348 -13.22 -3.05 2.36
C PRO A 348 -12.42 -2.55 3.57
N ALA A 349 -11.11 -2.31 3.40
CA ALA A 349 -10.26 -1.75 4.45
C ALA A 349 -10.63 -0.30 4.81
N ASP A 350 -11.08 0.49 3.83
CA ASP A 350 -11.55 1.87 4.05
C ASP A 350 -12.87 1.89 4.83
N LEU A 351 -13.80 0.99 4.47
CA LEU A 351 -15.07 0.81 5.17
C LEU A 351 -14.83 0.41 6.63
N ARG A 352 -13.85 -0.47 6.86
CA ARG A 352 -13.49 -0.94 8.18
C ARG A 352 -12.92 0.16 9.06
N ILE A 353 -11.92 0.91 8.58
CA ILE A 353 -11.34 1.99 9.40
C ILE A 353 -12.35 3.11 9.66
N LEU A 354 -13.26 3.37 8.71
CA LEU A 354 -14.39 4.30 8.93
C LEU A 354 -15.28 3.81 10.08
N LEU A 355 -15.67 2.53 10.08
CA LEU A 355 -16.51 1.97 11.13
C LEU A 355 -15.80 1.96 12.49
N GLU A 356 -14.57 1.47 12.56
CA GLU A 356 -13.80 1.40 13.81
C GLU A 356 -13.59 2.80 14.41
N SER A 357 -13.25 3.79 13.56
CA SER A 357 -13.10 5.19 14.00
C SER A 357 -14.42 5.80 14.43
N ALA A 358 -15.52 5.51 13.72
CA ALA A 358 -16.84 6.05 14.04
C ALA A 358 -17.35 5.49 15.38
N ILE A 359 -17.12 4.20 15.65
CA ILE A 359 -17.44 3.58 16.94
C ILE A 359 -16.64 4.23 18.06
N ALA A 360 -15.32 4.37 17.88
CA ALA A 360 -14.44 4.93 18.91
C ALA A 360 -14.69 6.43 19.18
N ALA A 361 -15.14 7.17 18.18
CA ALA A 361 -15.50 8.59 18.29
C ALA A 361 -16.98 8.84 18.64
N HIS A 362 -17.79 7.78 18.81
CA HIS A 362 -19.24 7.87 18.95
C HIS A 362 -19.95 8.66 17.82
N ASP A 363 -19.41 8.59 16.61
CA ASP A 363 -19.90 9.31 15.44
C ASP A 363 -21.02 8.53 14.73
N ARG A 364 -22.28 8.84 15.09
CA ARG A 364 -23.46 8.15 14.52
C ARG A 364 -23.55 8.27 13.00
N ALA A 365 -23.19 9.43 12.44
CA ALA A 365 -23.23 9.67 11.00
C ALA A 365 -22.31 8.72 10.21
N GLY A 366 -21.11 8.44 10.72
CA GLY A 366 -20.16 7.50 10.13
C GLY A 366 -20.67 6.05 10.21
N ILE A 367 -21.26 5.65 11.34
CA ILE A 367 -21.91 4.34 11.48
C ILE A 367 -23.06 4.19 10.48
N ASP A 368 -23.93 5.20 10.34
CA ASP A 368 -25.06 5.18 9.42
C ASP A 368 -24.59 5.11 7.96
N THR A 369 -23.50 5.82 7.62
CA THR A 369 -22.84 5.71 6.31
C THR A 369 -22.41 4.28 6.01
N VAL A 370 -21.79 3.60 6.97
CA VAL A 370 -21.38 2.20 6.84
C VAL A 370 -22.58 1.27 6.70
N ARG A 371 -23.64 1.44 7.51
CA ARG A 371 -24.87 0.65 7.40
C ARG A 371 -25.53 0.80 6.03
N ALA A 372 -25.62 2.02 5.52
CA ALA A 372 -26.16 2.30 4.20
C ALA A 372 -25.33 1.63 3.10
N TRP A 373 -24.00 1.70 3.19
CA TRP A 373 -23.11 1.05 2.23
C TRP A 373 -23.25 -0.48 2.24
N VAL A 374 -23.30 -1.09 3.42
CA VAL A 374 -23.51 -2.54 3.57
C VAL A 374 -24.86 -2.95 2.99
N ALA A 375 -25.93 -2.18 3.24
CA ALA A 375 -27.25 -2.46 2.68
C ALA A 375 -27.27 -2.33 1.14
N GLN A 376 -26.60 -1.32 0.60
CA GLN A 376 -26.54 -1.04 -0.84
C GLN A 376 -25.73 -2.11 -1.58
N THR A 377 -24.54 -2.42 -1.09
CA THR A 377 -23.58 -3.31 -1.79
C THR A 377 -23.79 -4.77 -1.44
N LYS A 378 -24.40 -5.05 -0.27
CA LYS A 378 -24.51 -6.40 0.29
C LYS A 378 -23.15 -7.05 0.51
N ILE A 379 -22.10 -6.25 0.76
CA ILE A 379 -20.76 -6.77 1.05
C ILE A 379 -20.81 -7.81 2.19
N GLU A 380 -20.17 -8.95 1.97
CA GLU A 380 -20.08 -10.06 2.92
C GLU A 380 -18.72 -9.98 3.63
N ASP A 381 -18.70 -9.39 4.83
CA ASP A 381 -17.50 -9.25 5.64
C ASP A 381 -17.81 -9.51 7.12
N VAL A 382 -17.27 -10.61 7.67
CA VAL A 382 -17.54 -11.04 9.05
C VAL A 382 -16.99 -10.06 10.11
N ALA A 383 -15.93 -9.31 9.80
CA ALA A 383 -15.37 -8.32 10.72
C ALA A 383 -16.29 -7.10 10.81
N ILE A 384 -16.75 -6.58 9.66
CA ILE A 384 -17.73 -5.49 9.59
C ILE A 384 -19.05 -5.88 10.26
N ALA A 385 -19.56 -7.08 9.96
CA ALA A 385 -20.81 -7.57 10.55
C ALA A 385 -20.72 -7.65 12.08
N ARG A 386 -19.59 -8.16 12.61
CA ARG A 386 -19.35 -8.23 14.06
C ARG A 386 -19.29 -6.85 14.71
N LEU A 387 -18.59 -5.89 14.08
CA LEU A 387 -18.50 -4.53 14.58
C LEU A 387 -19.88 -3.86 14.63
N LEU A 388 -20.67 -3.96 13.55
CA LEU A 388 -22.02 -3.38 13.50
C LEU A 388 -23.00 -4.03 14.48
N ALA A 389 -22.86 -5.33 14.77
CA ALA A 389 -23.67 -6.02 15.77
C ALA A 389 -23.40 -5.54 17.20
N GLY A 390 -22.18 -5.05 17.47
CA GLY A 390 -21.80 -4.46 18.76
C GLY A 390 -22.30 -3.03 18.98
N VAL A 391 -22.88 -2.39 17.95
CA VAL A 391 -23.37 -1.00 18.02
C VAL A 391 -24.88 -0.98 18.26
N PRO A 392 -25.37 -0.31 19.32
CA PRO A 392 -26.81 -0.11 19.55
C PRO A 392 -27.49 0.52 18.33
N LYS A 393 -28.76 0.17 18.10
CA LYS A 393 -29.55 0.71 16.99
C LYS A 393 -29.83 2.21 17.14
#